data_AF-A0A1R1A3E4-F1
#
_entry.id   AF-A0A1R1A3E4-F1
#
_cell.length_a   1.000
_cell.length_b   1.000
_cell.length_c   1.000
_cell.angle_alpha   90.00
_cell.angle_beta   90.00
_cell.angle_gamma   90.00
#
_symmetry.space_group_name_H-M   'P 1'
#
loop_
_entity.id
_entity.type
_entity.pdbx_description
1 polymer ?
#
loop_
_entity_poly.entity_id
_entity_poly.type
_entity_poly.pdbx_seq_one_letter_code
_entity_poly.pdbx_strand_id
1 'polypeptide(L)'
;MDETSKIKRALSNRLAYDNKYFSGQKKHGERKSKQKVSDKQRKIDHLSSRQKKELIRLHADLDKVIIRNSKVTRATSGKQTKRDAKKGNNGNLGVTGIWSSVTFERYKKSCRTFLKFCYENYDNVKSLRDVKPRMVGGFIQSLLDKNLSAKTISAYVSSIIKMSESAVIVGLKSHATLVNDKHRSMIPVARKADRRRGSTGGVGYTLREAQIIVKQAQKHYSLYEETLLSIFLHANPRISEALKISFEQIDFENNCIHLNKKNQNKNNRPRMLPPPSHRHGKTQKAGAALSQ
;
A
#
# COMPACT_ATOMS: atom_id res chain seq x y z
N MET A 1 -63.35 4.49 18.83
CA MET A 1 -62.28 4.46 17.81
C MET A 1 -62.71 3.51 16.72
N ASP A 2 -62.82 4.02 15.49
CA ASP A 2 -63.33 3.31 14.31
C ASP A 2 -62.39 2.14 13.91
N GLU A 3 -62.91 0.97 13.55
CA GLU A 3 -62.09 -0.24 13.31
C GLU A 3 -61.08 -0.05 12.16
N THR A 4 -61.47 0.75 11.17
CA THR A 4 -60.61 1.14 10.05
C THR A 4 -59.33 1.86 10.50
N SER A 5 -59.40 2.61 11.60
CA SER A 5 -58.26 3.31 12.19
C SER A 5 -57.30 2.36 12.93
N LYS A 6 -57.81 1.26 13.50
CA LYS A 6 -56.98 0.21 14.12
C LYS A 6 -56.22 -0.59 13.07
N ILE A 7 -56.85 -0.92 11.95
CA ILE A 7 -56.22 -1.67 10.86
C ILE A 7 -55.14 -0.84 10.16
N LYS A 8 -55.41 0.45 9.87
CA LYS A 8 -54.39 1.37 9.34
C LYS A 8 -53.19 1.56 10.27
N ARG A 9 -53.41 1.47 11.60
CA ARG A 9 -52.33 1.53 12.61
C ARG A 9 -51.46 0.27 12.64
N ALA A 10 -52.05 -0.91 12.44
CA ALA A 10 -51.32 -2.18 12.43
C ALA A 10 -50.47 -2.36 11.15
N LEU A 11 -50.87 -1.74 10.04
CA LEU A 11 -50.24 -1.90 8.72
C LEU A 11 -49.30 -0.73 8.32
N SER A 12 -49.10 0.25 9.20
CA SER A 12 -48.28 1.44 8.92
C SER A 12 -46.79 1.19 9.17
N ASN A 13 -45.96 1.31 8.13
CA ASN A 13 -44.49 1.17 8.19
C ASN A 13 -43.74 2.43 8.67
N ARG A 14 -44.43 3.47 9.17
CA ARG A 14 -43.77 4.68 9.71
C ARG A 14 -43.44 4.50 11.19
N LEU A 15 -42.13 4.54 11.51
CA LEU A 15 -41.55 4.40 12.87
C LEU A 15 -41.73 5.64 13.78
N ALA A 16 -42.38 6.69 13.31
CA ALA A 16 -42.50 7.96 14.03
C ALA A 16 -43.95 8.25 14.40
N TYR A 17 -44.39 7.72 15.54
CA TYR A 17 -45.55 8.24 16.27
C TYR A 17 -45.25 8.24 17.77
N ASP A 18 -45.61 9.33 18.43
CA ASP A 18 -45.30 9.64 19.84
C ASP A 18 -45.78 8.53 20.79
N ASN A 19 -44.84 7.79 21.36
CA ASN A 19 -45.09 6.70 22.30
C ASN A 19 -45.36 7.25 23.71
N LYS A 20 -46.58 7.73 23.99
CA LYS A 20 -47.00 8.03 25.36
C LYS A 20 -47.68 6.86 26.09
N TYR A 21 -47.91 5.73 25.42
CA TYR A 21 -48.50 4.54 26.05
C TYR A 21 -47.74 3.26 25.69
N PHE A 22 -47.15 2.71 26.74
CA PHE A 22 -46.52 1.41 26.95
C PHE A 22 -46.85 0.33 25.90
N SER A 23 -45.98 0.12 24.91
CA SER A 23 -45.97 -1.13 24.14
C SER A 23 -45.16 -2.15 24.93
N GLY A 24 -45.83 -3.18 25.46
CA GLY A 24 -45.27 -4.25 26.29
C GLY A 24 -44.23 -5.15 25.61
N GLN A 25 -43.56 -4.71 24.54
CA GLN A 25 -42.39 -5.38 24.02
C GLN A 25 -41.17 -4.91 24.81
N LYS A 26 -40.81 -5.69 25.85
CA LYS A 26 -39.44 -5.64 26.38
C LYS A 26 -38.50 -5.77 25.19
N LYS A 27 -37.75 -4.72 24.87
CA LYS A 27 -36.63 -4.79 23.94
C LYS A 27 -35.74 -5.93 24.43
N HIS A 28 -35.82 -7.10 23.80
CA HIS A 28 -34.81 -8.11 23.95
C HIS A 28 -33.53 -7.45 23.47
N GLY A 29 -32.70 -6.99 24.43
CA GLY A 29 -31.44 -6.37 24.12
C GLY A 29 -30.71 -7.31 23.17
N GLU A 30 -30.40 -6.83 21.97
CA GLU A 30 -29.63 -7.59 20.99
C GLU A 30 -28.48 -8.26 21.73
N ARG A 31 -28.44 -9.61 21.70
CA ARG A 31 -27.33 -10.37 22.24
C ARG A 31 -26.08 -9.72 21.66
N LYS A 32 -25.32 -8.98 22.49
CA LYS A 32 -24.09 -8.29 22.08
C LYS A 32 -23.27 -9.33 21.34
N SER A 33 -23.23 -9.23 20.02
CA SER A 33 -22.47 -10.15 19.19
C SER A 33 -21.05 -10.15 19.74
N LYS A 34 -20.47 -11.34 19.93
CA LYS A 34 -19.09 -11.46 20.45
C LYS A 34 -18.24 -10.49 19.64
N GLN A 35 -17.75 -9.42 20.29
CA GLN A 35 -17.04 -8.34 19.60
C GLN A 35 -15.94 -8.98 18.76
N LYS A 36 -16.01 -8.83 17.44
CA LYS A 36 -15.02 -9.40 16.53
C LYS A 36 -13.66 -8.82 16.91
N VAL A 37 -12.83 -9.65 17.54
CA VAL A 37 -11.46 -9.28 17.92
C VAL A 37 -10.70 -8.96 16.64
N SER A 38 -10.34 -7.68 16.49
CA SER A 38 -9.57 -7.13 15.37
C SER A 38 -8.25 -7.86 15.18
N ASP A 39 -7.80 -8.04 13.94
CA ASP A 39 -6.50 -8.63 13.60
C ASP A 39 -5.31 -7.93 14.28
N LYS A 40 -5.46 -6.64 14.62
CA LYS A 40 -4.45 -5.90 15.38
C LYS A 40 -4.36 -6.38 16.83
N GLN A 41 -5.51 -6.72 17.42
CA GLN A 41 -5.60 -7.22 18.79
C GLN A 41 -5.00 -8.64 18.89
N ARG A 42 -5.37 -9.52 17.94
CA ARG A 42 -4.85 -10.89 17.85
C ARG A 42 -3.33 -10.98 17.84
N LYS A 43 -2.65 -10.00 17.23
CA LYS A 43 -1.19 -9.99 17.10
C LYS A 43 -0.44 -9.78 18.41
N ILE A 44 -1.10 -9.32 19.47
CA ILE A 44 -0.48 -9.08 20.77
C ILE A 44 -1.21 -9.84 21.88
N ASP A 45 -2.10 -10.77 21.54
CA ASP A 45 -2.97 -11.40 22.53
C ASP A 45 -2.26 -12.35 23.49
N HIS A 46 -1.10 -12.88 23.11
CA HIS A 46 -0.21 -13.63 23.98
C HIS A 46 0.51 -12.77 25.03
N LEU A 47 0.46 -11.43 24.91
CA LEU A 47 1.06 -10.52 25.89
C LEU A 47 0.07 -10.19 27.01
N SER A 48 0.58 -10.06 28.23
CA SER A 48 -0.20 -9.58 29.38
C SER A 48 -0.69 -8.15 29.17
N SER A 49 -1.76 -7.74 29.88
CA SER A 49 -2.28 -6.37 29.81
C SER A 49 -1.24 -5.30 30.12
N ARG A 50 -0.29 -5.58 31.03
CA ARG A 50 0.84 -4.69 31.34
C ARG A 50 1.79 -4.57 30.16
N GLN A 51 2.21 -5.70 29.59
CA GLN A 51 3.09 -5.74 28.44
C GLN A 51 2.49 -5.05 27.21
N LYS A 52 1.18 -5.25 26.97
CA LYS A 52 0.43 -4.55 25.91
C LYS A 52 0.52 -3.04 26.06
N LYS A 53 0.31 -2.51 27.28
CA LYS A 53 0.41 -1.06 27.56
C LYS A 53 1.83 -0.53 27.32
N GLU A 54 2.85 -1.25 27.76
CA GLU A 54 4.26 -0.89 27.55
C GLU A 54 4.63 -0.86 26.06
N LEU A 55 4.24 -1.88 25.29
CA LEU A 55 4.46 -1.93 23.84
C LEU A 55 3.72 -0.80 23.10
N ILE A 56 2.50 -0.47 23.52
CA ILE A 56 1.74 0.66 22.96
C ILE A 56 2.46 1.98 23.23
N ARG A 57 3.00 2.18 24.44
CA ARG A 57 3.80 3.37 24.77
C ARG A 57 5.05 3.46 23.90
N LEU A 58 5.76 2.35 23.72
CA LEU A 58 6.92 2.28 22.82
C LEU A 58 6.55 2.63 21.37
N HIS A 59 5.41 2.14 20.88
CA HIS A 59 4.89 2.53 19.57
C HIS A 59 4.48 4.00 19.47
N ALA A 60 3.95 4.59 20.54
CA ALA A 60 3.64 6.01 20.58
C ALA A 60 4.91 6.87 20.52
N ASP A 61 5.99 6.45 21.18
CA ASP A 61 7.29 7.14 21.10
C ASP A 61 7.90 7.01 19.70
N LEU A 62 7.80 5.85 19.07
CA LEU A 62 8.15 5.67 17.65
C LEU A 62 7.38 6.64 16.75
N ASP A 63 6.07 6.76 16.96
CA ASP A 63 5.21 7.64 16.17
C ASP A 63 5.67 9.10 16.27
N LYS A 64 5.99 9.60 17.47
CA LYS A 64 6.52 10.95 17.68
C LYS A 64 7.80 11.18 16.87
N VAL A 65 8.72 10.22 16.92
CA VAL A 65 10.01 10.28 16.22
C VAL A 65 9.82 10.29 14.71
N ILE A 66 9.03 9.36 14.17
CA ILE A 66 8.79 9.27 12.72
C ILE A 66 8.00 10.47 12.19
N ILE A 67 7.02 10.98 12.95
CA ILE A 67 6.25 12.18 12.57
C ILE A 67 7.16 13.40 12.46
N ARG A 68 8.12 13.57 13.38
CA ARG A 68 9.06 14.71 13.35
C ARG A 68 9.95 14.72 12.10
N ASN A 69 10.25 13.56 11.54
CA ASN A 69 10.98 13.43 10.27
C ASN A 69 10.06 13.33 9.03
N SER A 70 8.74 13.40 9.23
CA SER A 70 7.77 13.36 8.15
C SER A 70 7.63 14.74 7.50
N LYS A 71 7.77 14.76 6.19
CA LYS A 71 7.42 15.90 5.33
C LYS A 71 6.10 15.65 4.59
N VAL A 72 5.38 14.59 4.96
CA VAL A 72 4.04 14.28 4.48
C VAL A 72 3.06 15.25 5.13
N THR A 73 2.91 16.44 4.56
CA THR A 73 1.81 17.35 4.91
C THR A 73 1.01 17.71 3.67
N ARG A 74 -0.28 18.01 3.86
CA ARG A 74 -1.18 18.51 2.81
C ARG A 74 -0.50 19.72 2.13
N ALA A 75 -0.61 19.80 0.81
CA ALA A 75 -0.06 20.91 0.03
C ALA A 75 -0.56 22.24 0.61
N THR A 76 0.35 23.02 1.16
CA THR A 76 0.13 24.40 1.59
C THR A 76 1.12 25.27 0.84
N SER A 77 0.71 26.47 0.43
CA SER A 77 1.59 27.44 -0.23
C SER A 77 2.85 27.66 0.62
N GLY A 78 4.03 27.62 -0.01
CA GLY A 78 5.32 27.84 0.65
C GLY A 78 6.02 26.60 1.23
N LYS A 79 5.41 25.41 1.27
CA LYS A 79 6.14 24.20 1.69
C LYS A 79 7.00 23.62 0.56
N GLN A 80 8.29 23.43 0.83
CA GLN A 80 9.20 22.74 -0.09
C GLN A 80 8.64 21.35 -0.45
N THR A 81 8.59 21.04 -1.75
CA THR A 81 8.27 19.70 -2.23
C THR A 81 9.52 18.84 -2.30
N LYS A 82 9.34 17.51 -2.45
CA LYS A 82 10.46 16.59 -2.70
C LYS A 82 11.26 16.98 -3.95
N ARG A 83 10.63 17.63 -4.94
CA ARG A 83 11.29 18.10 -6.16
C ARG A 83 12.17 19.31 -5.85
N ASP A 84 11.71 20.21 -4.99
CA ASP A 84 12.45 21.40 -4.59
C ASP A 84 13.65 21.02 -3.73
N ALA A 85 13.47 20.09 -2.80
CA ALA A 85 14.56 19.54 -1.99
C ALA A 85 15.60 18.71 -2.79
N LYS A 86 15.30 18.39 -4.06
CA LYS A 86 16.26 17.76 -5.00
C LYS A 86 17.01 18.75 -5.89
N LYS A 87 16.55 20.01 -6.00
CA LYS A 87 17.21 21.04 -6.83
C LYS A 87 18.35 21.68 -6.01
N GLY A 88 19.55 21.81 -6.59
CA GLY A 88 20.74 22.41 -5.97
C GLY A 88 21.86 21.41 -5.63
N ASN A 89 22.88 21.85 -4.87
CA ASN A 89 24.06 21.05 -4.45
C ASN A 89 23.72 19.77 -3.66
N ASN A 90 22.47 19.62 -3.20
CA ASN A 90 21.96 18.41 -2.53
C ASN A 90 21.46 17.31 -3.48
N GLY A 91 21.52 17.51 -4.80
CA GLY A 91 21.13 16.50 -5.80
C GLY A 91 21.85 15.16 -5.62
N ASN A 92 23.09 15.20 -5.13
CA ASN A 92 23.93 14.02 -4.87
C ASN A 92 23.82 13.48 -3.43
N LEU A 93 23.43 14.31 -2.45
CA LEU A 93 23.39 13.94 -1.02
C LEU A 93 22.06 13.28 -0.59
N GLY A 94 21.09 13.24 -1.49
CA GLY A 94 19.78 12.65 -1.22
C GLY A 94 18.86 13.56 -0.42
N VAL A 95 17.55 13.32 -0.51
CA VAL A 95 16.56 14.12 0.19
C VAL A 95 16.34 13.54 1.59
N THR A 96 16.52 14.35 2.62
CA THR A 96 16.23 13.98 4.02
C THR A 96 14.72 13.94 4.27
N GLY A 97 14.28 13.06 5.18
CA GLY A 97 12.88 12.94 5.58
C GLY A 97 11.98 12.04 4.72
N ILE A 98 10.74 11.85 5.18
CA ILE A 98 9.75 10.98 4.56
C ILE A 98 8.72 11.82 3.79
N TRP A 99 8.61 11.58 2.48
CA TRP A 99 7.87 12.45 1.54
C TRP A 99 6.60 11.82 0.94
N SER A 100 6.32 10.55 1.24
CA SER A 100 5.14 9.83 0.73
C SER A 100 4.37 9.24 1.88
N SER A 101 3.05 9.44 1.90
CA SER A 101 2.13 8.83 2.86
C SER A 101 2.24 7.30 2.86
N VAL A 102 2.32 6.69 1.67
CA VAL A 102 2.48 5.24 1.52
C VAL A 102 3.80 4.75 2.12
N THR A 103 4.89 5.50 1.90
CA THR A 103 6.19 5.18 2.49
C THR A 103 6.17 5.37 4.01
N PHE A 104 5.54 6.43 4.50
CA PHE A 104 5.39 6.71 5.92
C PHE A 104 4.69 5.55 6.64
N GLU A 105 3.52 5.13 6.15
CA GLU A 105 2.78 4.02 6.74
C GLU A 105 3.55 2.70 6.68
N ARG A 106 4.26 2.46 5.57
CA ARG A 106 5.12 1.27 5.43
C ARG A 106 6.24 1.24 6.46
N TYR A 107 6.96 2.35 6.62
CA TYR A 107 8.05 2.45 7.58
C TYR A 107 7.54 2.28 9.00
N LYS A 108 6.46 3.00 9.36
CA LYS A 108 5.80 2.89 10.65
C LYS A 108 5.41 1.45 10.98
N LYS A 109 4.76 0.73 10.06
CA LYS A 109 4.39 -0.68 10.23
C LYS A 109 5.61 -1.59 10.42
N SER A 110 6.66 -1.37 9.64
CA SER A 110 7.88 -2.18 9.67
C SER A 110 8.64 -1.97 10.98
N CYS A 111 8.78 -0.72 11.43
CA CYS A 111 9.44 -0.39 12.69
C CYS A 111 8.66 -0.91 13.91
N ARG A 112 7.32 -0.87 13.90
CA ARG A 112 6.51 -1.50 14.96
C ARG A 112 6.73 -3.00 15.05
N THR A 113 6.87 -3.67 13.90
CA THR A 113 7.16 -5.11 13.87
C THR A 113 8.54 -5.40 14.47
N PHE A 114 9.53 -4.57 14.16
CA PHE A 114 10.86 -4.64 14.77
C PHE A 114 10.82 -4.38 16.28
N LEU A 115 10.17 -3.31 16.74
CA LEU A 115 10.07 -2.99 18.17
C LEU A 115 9.33 -4.07 18.96
N LYS A 116 8.29 -4.65 18.38
CA LYS A 116 7.62 -5.82 18.96
C LYS A 116 8.59 -6.99 19.12
N PHE A 117 9.38 -7.30 18.09
CA PHE A 117 10.42 -8.34 18.18
C PHE A 117 11.42 -8.00 19.30
N CYS A 118 11.90 -6.76 19.39
CA CYS A 118 12.82 -6.35 20.44
C CYS A 118 12.22 -6.54 21.84
N TYR A 119 10.95 -6.15 22.00
CA TYR A 119 10.23 -6.27 23.27
C TYR A 119 10.03 -7.73 23.71
N GLU A 120 9.80 -8.64 22.76
CA GLU A 120 9.54 -10.06 23.04
C GLU A 120 10.81 -10.89 23.26
N ASN A 121 11.94 -10.48 22.68
CA ASN A 121 13.16 -11.30 22.65
C ASN A 121 14.31 -10.72 23.47
N TYR A 122 14.16 -9.51 24.04
CA TYR A 122 15.19 -8.89 24.86
C TYR A 122 14.58 -8.26 26.11
N ASP A 123 15.24 -8.51 27.24
CA ASP A 123 14.86 -7.89 28.49
C ASP A 123 15.09 -6.38 28.45
N ASN A 124 14.23 -5.64 29.17
CA ASN A 124 14.35 -4.20 29.45
C ASN A 124 14.16 -3.25 28.25
N VAL A 125 13.51 -3.66 27.16
CA VAL A 125 13.15 -2.73 26.08
C VAL A 125 11.87 -1.97 26.45
N LYS A 126 11.99 -0.85 27.16
CA LYS A 126 10.83 -0.02 27.57
C LYS A 126 10.74 1.30 26.80
N SER A 127 11.86 1.74 26.25
CA SER A 127 12.00 2.99 25.52
C SER A 127 12.79 2.76 24.23
N LEU A 128 12.72 3.72 23.30
CA LEU A 128 13.55 3.67 22.10
C LEU A 128 15.04 3.69 22.43
N ARG A 129 15.46 4.32 23.54
CA ARG A 129 16.88 4.38 23.96
C ARG A 129 17.48 3.01 24.25
N ASP A 130 16.63 2.06 24.65
CA ASP A 130 17.05 0.71 25.02
C ASP A 130 17.34 -0.16 23.79
N VAL A 131 16.96 0.31 22.59
CA VAL A 131 17.18 -0.39 21.33
C VAL A 131 18.66 -0.32 20.95
N LYS A 132 19.30 -1.50 20.87
CA LYS A 132 20.75 -1.66 20.61
C LYS A 132 21.02 -2.32 19.26
N PRO A 133 22.22 -2.12 18.66
CA PRO A 133 22.60 -2.76 17.39
C PRO A 133 22.41 -4.27 17.37
N ARG A 134 22.75 -4.97 18.48
CA ARG A 134 22.56 -6.43 18.60
C ARG A 134 21.13 -6.90 18.32
N MET A 135 20.14 -6.08 18.62
CA MET A 135 18.72 -6.39 18.42
C MET A 135 18.34 -6.33 16.95
N VAL A 136 18.98 -5.47 16.16
CA VAL A 136 18.81 -5.41 14.70
C VAL A 136 19.36 -6.68 14.06
N GLY A 137 20.55 -7.12 14.47
CA GLY A 137 21.13 -8.39 14.03
C GLY A 137 20.22 -9.58 14.33
N GLY A 138 19.74 -9.70 15.58
CA GLY A 138 18.79 -10.75 15.96
C GLY A 138 17.48 -10.69 15.17
N PHE A 139 16.98 -9.49 14.88
CA PHE A 139 15.78 -9.34 14.05
C PHE A 139 16.01 -9.82 12.62
N ILE A 140 17.13 -9.43 11.98
CA ILE A 140 17.47 -9.88 10.63
C ILE A 140 17.57 -11.41 10.60
N GLN A 141 18.23 -12.01 11.59
CA GLN A 141 18.31 -13.46 11.72
C GLN A 141 16.92 -14.10 11.80
N SER A 142 16.02 -13.57 12.65
CA SER A 142 14.64 -14.07 12.73
C SER A 142 13.84 -13.98 11.42
N LEU A 143 14.18 -13.03 10.53
CA LEU A 143 13.57 -12.90 9.21
C LEU A 143 14.16 -13.90 8.21
N LEU A 144 15.44 -14.22 8.35
CA LEU A 144 16.13 -15.28 7.59
C LEU A 144 15.58 -16.65 7.96
N ASP A 145 15.43 -16.92 9.26
CA ASP A 145 14.89 -18.20 9.76
C ASP A 145 13.43 -18.42 9.29
N LYS A 146 12.69 -17.33 9.03
CA LYS A 146 11.35 -17.35 8.43
C LYS A 146 11.35 -17.47 6.91
N ASN A 147 12.51 -17.66 6.29
CA ASN A 147 12.71 -17.74 4.84
C ASN A 147 12.10 -16.55 4.08
N LEU A 148 12.14 -15.35 4.66
CA LEU A 148 11.63 -14.16 3.97
C LEU A 148 12.55 -13.75 2.82
N SER A 149 11.95 -13.25 1.73
CA SER A 149 12.73 -12.79 0.59
C SER A 149 13.72 -11.68 0.96
N ALA A 150 14.89 -11.67 0.33
CA ALA A 150 15.90 -10.63 0.47
C ALA A 150 15.32 -9.20 0.32
N LYS A 151 14.35 -9.02 -0.58
CA LYS A 151 13.67 -7.72 -0.79
C LYS A 151 12.84 -7.31 0.42
N THR A 152 12.17 -8.26 1.07
CA THR A 152 11.38 -8.03 2.28
C THR A 152 12.30 -7.65 3.45
N ILE A 153 13.38 -8.40 3.65
CA ILE A 153 14.38 -8.12 4.70
C ILE A 153 15.00 -6.73 4.49
N SER A 154 15.44 -6.42 3.26
CA SER A 154 15.98 -5.12 2.89
C SER A 154 14.99 -3.97 3.14
N ALA A 155 13.69 -4.18 2.90
CA ALA A 155 12.66 -3.19 3.19
C ALA A 155 12.48 -2.95 4.70
N TYR A 156 12.55 -4.01 5.53
CA TYR A 156 12.56 -3.86 6.99
C TYR A 156 13.79 -3.06 7.44
N VAL A 157 14.99 -3.45 7.01
CA VAL A 157 16.24 -2.76 7.41
C VAL A 157 16.24 -1.31 6.97
N SER A 158 15.77 -1.01 5.75
CA SER A 158 15.61 0.37 5.28
C SER A 158 14.66 1.19 6.15
N SER A 159 13.61 0.56 6.69
CA SER A 159 12.68 1.22 7.61
C SER A 159 13.35 1.51 8.95
N ILE A 160 14.15 0.57 9.47
CA ILE A 160 14.93 0.74 10.71
C ILE A 160 15.96 1.85 10.55
N ILE A 161 16.69 1.91 9.42
CA ILE A 161 17.61 3.02 9.12
C ILE A 161 16.86 4.36 9.18
N LYS A 162 15.67 4.45 8.59
CA LYS A 162 14.87 5.69 8.62
C LYS A 162 14.33 6.01 10.02
N MET A 163 14.02 5.01 10.82
CA MET A 163 13.74 5.21 12.25
C MET A 163 14.96 5.76 12.98
N SER A 164 16.15 5.21 12.74
CA SER A 164 17.41 5.68 13.33
C SER A 164 17.73 7.12 12.99
N GLU A 165 17.66 7.49 11.71
CA GLU A 165 17.81 8.88 11.27
C GLU A 165 16.81 9.80 11.98
N SER A 166 15.55 9.38 12.06
CA SER A 166 14.51 10.15 12.74
C SER A 166 14.80 10.30 14.23
N ALA A 167 15.29 9.25 14.88
CA ALA A 167 15.62 9.24 16.30
C ALA A 167 16.79 10.19 16.62
N VAL A 168 17.81 10.22 15.76
CA VAL A 168 18.95 11.16 15.87
C VAL A 168 18.47 12.60 15.81
N ILE A 169 17.53 12.94 14.91
CA ILE A 169 16.93 14.28 14.81
C ILE A 169 16.22 14.70 16.12
N VAL A 170 15.67 13.74 16.87
CA VAL A 170 15.02 14.00 18.18
C VAL A 170 16.02 13.98 19.35
N GLY A 171 17.32 13.78 19.08
CA GLY A 171 18.39 13.81 20.08
C GLY A 171 18.87 12.45 20.57
N LEU A 172 18.38 11.34 20.01
CA LEU A 172 18.87 10.00 20.33
C LEU A 172 20.15 9.68 19.53
N LYS A 173 21.27 10.32 19.88
CA LYS A 173 22.55 10.20 19.15
C LYS A 173 23.04 8.74 19.01
N SER A 174 22.77 7.89 20.00
CA SER A 174 23.11 6.46 19.97
C SER A 174 22.51 5.70 18.79
N HIS A 175 21.44 6.21 18.18
CA HIS A 175 20.78 5.55 17.06
C HIS A 175 21.52 5.74 15.72
N ALA A 176 22.49 6.65 15.64
CA ALA A 176 23.26 6.88 14.42
C ALA A 176 23.97 5.62 13.91
N THR A 177 24.43 4.76 14.83
CA THR A 177 25.14 3.51 14.55
C THR A 177 24.26 2.27 14.77
N LEU A 178 22.94 2.44 14.89
CA LEU A 178 22.02 1.33 15.17
C LEU A 178 22.05 0.27 14.06
N VAL A 179 22.16 0.71 12.81
CA VAL A 179 22.34 -0.17 11.65
C VAL A 179 23.75 0.04 11.10
N ASN A 180 24.60 -0.98 11.24
CA ASN A 180 25.99 -0.98 10.79
C ASN A 180 26.18 -1.86 9.54
N ASP A 181 27.41 -1.93 9.02
CA ASP A 181 27.73 -2.70 7.82
C ASP A 181 27.60 -4.22 8.02
N LYS A 182 27.81 -4.71 9.24
CA LYS A 182 27.54 -6.13 9.59
C LYS A 182 26.08 -6.48 9.37
N HIS A 183 25.14 -5.61 9.72
CA HIS A 183 23.72 -5.85 9.45
C HIS A 183 23.41 -5.85 7.95
N ARG A 184 24.14 -5.05 7.15
CA ARG A 184 23.95 -5.01 5.70
C ARG A 184 24.46 -6.28 5.02
N SER A 185 25.58 -6.83 5.48
CA SER A 185 26.15 -8.07 4.95
C SER A 185 25.31 -9.31 5.28
N MET A 186 24.50 -9.27 6.35
CA MET A 186 23.54 -10.34 6.67
C MET A 186 22.40 -10.46 5.65
N ILE A 187 22.12 -9.42 4.85
CA ILE A 187 20.98 -9.43 3.93
C ILE A 187 21.39 -10.12 2.63
N PRO A 188 20.68 -11.18 2.19
CA PRO A 188 21.02 -11.86 0.96
C PRO A 188 20.93 -10.90 -0.24
N VAL A 189 21.84 -11.06 -1.20
CA VAL A 189 21.85 -10.21 -2.40
C VAL A 189 20.69 -10.61 -3.30
N ALA A 190 19.69 -9.74 -3.40
CA ALA A 190 18.55 -9.96 -4.28
C ALA A 190 18.98 -9.76 -5.75
N ARG A 191 19.44 -10.81 -6.43
CA ARG A 191 19.90 -10.70 -7.83
C ARG A 191 18.72 -10.33 -8.75
N LYS A 192 19.04 -9.58 -9.80
CA LYS A 192 18.06 -9.17 -10.83
C LYS A 192 17.75 -10.34 -11.77
N ALA A 193 18.72 -11.23 -11.98
CA ALA A 193 18.59 -12.42 -12.83
C ALA A 193 17.47 -13.37 -12.34
N ASP A 194 17.39 -13.60 -11.03
CA ASP A 194 16.35 -14.44 -10.39
C ASP A 194 14.92 -13.86 -10.54
N ARG A 195 14.81 -12.61 -11.00
CA ARG A 195 13.54 -11.89 -11.17
C ARG A 195 13.23 -11.55 -12.63
N ARG A 196 14.06 -11.97 -13.58
CA ARG A 196 13.81 -11.75 -15.01
C ARG A 196 12.76 -12.74 -15.52
N ARG A 197 11.93 -12.31 -16.47
CA ARG A 197 11.01 -13.20 -17.19
C ARG A 197 11.82 -14.30 -17.88
N GLY A 198 11.42 -15.56 -17.70
CA GLY A 198 12.02 -16.72 -18.37
C GLY A 198 13.29 -17.30 -17.73
N SER A 199 13.76 -16.81 -16.57
CA SER A 199 14.78 -17.54 -15.79
C SER A 199 14.16 -18.68 -14.98
N THR A 200 14.96 -19.64 -14.52
CA THR A 200 14.55 -20.65 -13.54
C THR A 200 14.07 -19.92 -12.27
N GLY A 201 12.75 -19.92 -12.02
CA GLY A 201 12.10 -19.14 -10.95
C GLY A 201 11.67 -17.71 -11.32
N GLY A 202 11.85 -17.31 -12.58
CA GLY A 202 11.46 -16.01 -13.11
C GLY A 202 9.94 -15.81 -13.12
N VAL A 203 9.48 -14.68 -12.59
CA VAL A 203 8.04 -14.38 -12.47
C VAL A 203 7.54 -13.67 -13.73
N GLY A 204 6.61 -14.31 -14.45
CA GLY A 204 5.80 -13.67 -15.50
C GLY A 204 5.49 -14.58 -16.69
N TYR A 205 4.46 -14.21 -17.46
CA TYR A 205 4.07 -14.91 -18.68
C TYR A 205 5.01 -14.58 -19.84
N THR A 206 5.31 -15.59 -20.66
CA THR A 206 5.85 -15.42 -22.02
C THR A 206 4.86 -14.64 -22.89
N LEU A 207 5.34 -14.11 -24.03
CA LEU A 207 4.46 -13.40 -24.96
C LEU A 207 3.29 -14.28 -25.44
N ARG A 208 3.57 -15.55 -25.73
CA ARG A 208 2.57 -16.53 -26.18
C ARG A 208 1.52 -16.80 -25.09
N GLU A 209 1.96 -17.04 -23.85
CA GLU A 209 1.03 -17.22 -22.72
C GLU A 209 0.17 -15.98 -22.48
N ALA A 210 0.76 -14.78 -22.54
CA ALA A 210 0.02 -13.54 -22.38
C ALA A 210 -1.01 -13.32 -23.50
N GLN A 211 -0.69 -13.66 -24.75
CA GLN A 211 -1.65 -13.67 -25.86
C GLN A 211 -2.79 -14.68 -25.66
N ILE A 212 -2.49 -15.87 -25.14
CA ILE A 212 -3.50 -16.88 -24.80
C ILE A 212 -4.43 -16.34 -23.69
N ILE A 213 -3.88 -15.70 -22.66
CA ILE A 213 -4.67 -15.07 -21.59
C ILE A 213 -5.62 -14.02 -22.15
N VAL A 214 -5.14 -13.12 -23.01
CA VAL A 214 -6.00 -12.10 -23.66
C VAL A 214 -7.09 -12.76 -24.51
N LYS A 215 -6.76 -13.81 -25.28
CA LYS A 215 -7.73 -14.56 -26.10
C LYS A 215 -8.77 -15.31 -25.26
N GLN A 216 -8.40 -15.79 -24.07
CA GLN A 216 -9.39 -16.39 -23.17
C GLN A 216 -10.23 -15.32 -22.48
N ALA A 217 -9.65 -14.16 -22.18
CA ALA A 217 -10.40 -13.06 -21.58
C ALA A 217 -11.53 -12.57 -22.47
N GLN A 218 -11.33 -12.56 -23.80
CA GLN A 218 -12.37 -12.31 -24.81
C GLN A 218 -13.65 -13.15 -24.64
N LYS A 219 -13.54 -14.35 -24.08
CA LYS A 219 -14.67 -15.27 -23.93
C LYS A 219 -15.42 -15.10 -22.60
N HIS A 220 -14.77 -14.51 -21.60
CA HIS A 220 -15.22 -14.58 -20.21
C HIS A 220 -15.40 -13.21 -19.54
N TYR A 221 -14.83 -12.15 -20.09
CA TYR A 221 -14.92 -10.80 -19.54
C TYR A 221 -15.53 -9.82 -20.54
N SER A 222 -15.86 -8.61 -20.09
CA SER A 222 -16.42 -7.60 -20.97
C SER A 222 -15.34 -7.02 -21.89
N LEU A 223 -15.80 -6.31 -22.93
CA LEU A 223 -14.93 -5.59 -23.86
C LEU A 223 -13.98 -4.62 -23.12
N TYR A 224 -14.40 -4.08 -21.97
CA TYR A 224 -13.57 -3.18 -21.17
C TYR A 224 -12.35 -3.91 -20.58
N GLU A 225 -12.55 -5.05 -19.90
CA GLU A 225 -11.42 -5.80 -19.32
C GLU A 225 -10.52 -6.39 -20.41
N GLU A 226 -11.10 -6.84 -21.53
CA GLU A 226 -10.33 -7.31 -22.69
C GLU A 226 -9.40 -6.22 -23.22
N THR A 227 -9.94 -5.02 -23.44
CA THR A 227 -9.18 -3.87 -23.95
C THR A 227 -8.06 -3.51 -22.99
N LEU A 228 -8.34 -3.51 -21.68
CA LEU A 228 -7.35 -3.26 -20.64
C LEU A 228 -6.21 -4.30 -20.65
N LEU A 229 -6.54 -5.59 -20.79
CA LEU A 229 -5.53 -6.66 -20.89
C LEU A 229 -4.69 -6.54 -22.16
N SER A 230 -5.31 -6.14 -23.28
CA SER A 230 -4.60 -5.86 -24.53
C SER A 230 -3.62 -4.71 -24.37
N ILE A 231 -4.01 -3.63 -23.69
CA ILE A 231 -3.11 -2.53 -23.35
C ILE A 231 -1.94 -3.03 -22.48
N PHE A 232 -2.19 -3.90 -21.50
CA PHE A 232 -1.11 -4.49 -20.69
C PHE A 232 -0.14 -5.34 -21.51
N LEU A 233 -0.65 -6.14 -22.44
CA LEU A 233 0.16 -6.98 -23.32
C LEU A 233 1.12 -6.15 -24.18
N HIS A 234 0.60 -5.12 -24.85
CA HIS A 234 1.34 -4.39 -25.88
C HIS A 234 2.18 -3.24 -25.33
N ALA A 235 1.64 -2.46 -24.38
CA ALA A 235 2.29 -1.24 -23.92
C ALA A 235 2.93 -1.37 -22.52
N ASN A 236 2.64 -2.47 -21.81
CA ASN A 236 3.13 -2.74 -20.46
C ASN A 236 3.05 -1.53 -19.50
N PRO A 237 1.92 -0.78 -19.43
CA PRO A 237 1.76 0.23 -18.40
C PRO A 237 1.69 -0.38 -17.01
N ARG A 238 2.00 0.41 -15.98
CA ARG A 238 1.63 0.02 -14.63
C ARG A 238 0.11 0.03 -14.52
N ILE A 239 -0.46 -0.85 -13.69
CA ILE A 239 -1.91 -0.85 -13.42
C ILE A 239 -2.40 0.55 -13.01
N SER A 240 -1.65 1.23 -12.15
CA SER A 240 -1.98 2.59 -11.71
C SER A 240 -1.90 3.66 -12.80
N GLU A 241 -1.16 3.41 -13.88
CA GLU A 241 -1.08 4.31 -15.05
C GLU A 241 -2.29 4.06 -15.96
N ALA A 242 -2.55 2.79 -16.30
CA ALA A 242 -3.66 2.37 -17.14
C ALA A 242 -5.03 2.81 -16.59
N LEU A 243 -5.28 2.60 -15.29
CA LEU A 243 -6.53 3.01 -14.64
C LEU A 243 -6.76 4.53 -14.57
N LYS A 244 -5.75 5.34 -14.93
CA LYS A 244 -5.82 6.81 -14.94
C LYS A 244 -5.78 7.39 -16.35
N ILE A 245 -5.82 6.55 -17.39
CA ILE A 245 -5.96 7.03 -18.76
C ILE A 245 -7.31 7.71 -18.88
N SER A 246 -7.32 8.93 -19.40
CA SER A 246 -8.53 9.67 -19.73
C SER A 246 -8.70 9.79 -21.23
N PHE A 247 -9.92 10.10 -21.67
CA PHE A 247 -10.25 10.23 -23.09
C PHE A 247 -9.37 11.24 -23.83
N GLU A 248 -9.08 12.41 -23.23
CA GLU A 248 -8.19 13.44 -23.82
C GLU A 248 -6.73 12.99 -24.06
N GLN A 249 -6.34 11.82 -23.53
CA GLN A 249 -5.00 11.26 -23.72
C GLN A 249 -4.96 10.24 -24.86
N ILE A 250 -6.09 9.94 -25.48
CA ILE A 250 -6.20 9.03 -26.61
C ILE A 250 -6.10 9.86 -27.88
N ASP A 251 -5.05 9.60 -28.65
CA ASP A 251 -4.85 10.18 -29.97
C ASP A 251 -5.33 9.15 -31.00
N PHE A 252 -6.49 9.43 -31.60
CA PHE A 252 -7.10 8.56 -32.61
C PHE A 252 -6.43 8.67 -33.98
N GLU A 253 -5.80 9.82 -34.29
CA GLU A 253 -5.12 10.05 -35.57
C GLU A 253 -3.81 9.29 -35.63
N ASN A 254 -3.00 9.43 -34.58
CA ASN A 254 -1.71 8.74 -34.46
C ASN A 254 -1.83 7.36 -33.82
N ASN A 255 -3.07 6.96 -33.50
CA ASN A 255 -3.42 5.70 -32.86
C ASN A 255 -2.49 5.43 -31.67
N CYS A 256 -2.50 6.27 -30.64
CA CYS A 256 -1.64 6.10 -29.46
C CYS A 256 -2.25 6.71 -28.18
N ILE A 257 -1.67 6.37 -27.02
CA ILE A 257 -2.11 6.93 -25.73
C ILE A 257 -0.98 7.72 -25.08
N HIS A 258 -1.18 9.01 -24.87
CA HIS A 258 -0.23 9.93 -24.25
C HIS A 258 -0.38 9.96 -22.72
N LEU A 259 0.53 9.32 -22.00
CA LEU A 259 0.60 9.44 -20.54
C LEU A 259 1.35 10.72 -20.15
N ASN A 260 0.73 11.88 -20.30
CA ASN A 260 1.33 13.20 -20.05
C ASN A 260 0.83 13.87 -18.76
N LYS A 261 -0.14 13.29 -18.06
CA LYS A 261 -0.71 13.89 -16.83
C LYS A 261 0.26 13.88 -15.65
N LYS A 262 0.16 14.92 -14.83
CA LYS A 262 0.90 15.03 -13.57
C LYS A 262 0.52 13.88 -12.63
N ASN A 263 1.53 13.26 -12.00
CA ASN A 263 1.43 12.13 -11.09
C ASN A 263 0.82 10.85 -11.70
N GLN A 264 0.75 10.75 -13.03
CA GLN A 264 0.37 9.54 -13.74
C GLN A 264 1.56 8.57 -13.83
N ASN A 265 2.70 9.07 -14.33
CA ASN A 265 3.91 8.27 -14.51
C ASN A 265 4.93 8.45 -13.38
N LYS A 266 5.84 7.48 -13.27
CA LYS A 266 7.01 7.61 -12.40
C LYS A 266 7.82 8.85 -12.77
N ASN A 267 8.03 9.73 -11.79
CA ASN A 267 8.73 11.01 -11.94
C ASN A 267 8.09 11.99 -12.94
N ASN A 268 6.79 11.85 -13.26
CA ASN A 268 6.09 12.69 -14.23
C ASN A 268 6.78 12.74 -15.61
N ARG A 269 7.48 11.67 -15.99
CA ARG A 269 8.07 11.56 -17.33
C ARG A 269 6.96 11.22 -18.31
N PRO A 270 6.65 12.09 -19.28
CA PRO A 270 5.68 11.76 -20.31
C PRO A 270 6.15 10.53 -21.08
N ARG A 271 5.21 9.66 -21.47
CA ARG A 271 5.49 8.57 -22.40
C ARG A 271 4.25 8.21 -23.20
N MET A 272 4.49 7.68 -24.38
CA MET A 272 3.46 7.18 -25.28
C MET A 272 3.30 5.67 -25.07
N LEU A 273 2.06 5.19 -25.08
CA LEU A 273 1.74 3.78 -25.15
C LEU A 273 1.32 3.46 -26.60
N PRO A 274 1.98 2.52 -27.28
CA PRO A 274 1.47 2.01 -28.54
C PRO A 274 0.17 1.24 -28.26
N PRO A 275 -0.84 1.38 -29.10
CA PRO A 275 -2.07 0.63 -28.98
C PRO A 275 -1.78 -0.85 -29.27
N PRO A 276 -2.69 -1.76 -28.88
CA PRO A 276 -2.71 -3.08 -29.46
C PRO A 276 -2.75 -2.94 -30.98
N SER A 277 -1.74 -3.46 -31.68
CA SER A 277 -1.76 -3.51 -33.15
C SER A 277 -2.99 -4.33 -33.54
N HIS A 278 -4.09 -3.66 -33.90
CA HIS A 278 -5.26 -4.37 -34.36
C HIS A 278 -4.87 -5.16 -35.61
N ARG A 279 -5.22 -6.44 -35.59
CA ARG A 279 -5.36 -7.29 -36.77
C ARG A 279 -6.18 -6.52 -37.80
N HIS A 280 -5.53 -5.78 -38.69
CA HIS A 280 -6.15 -4.94 -39.72
C HIS A 280 -7.00 -5.70 -40.75
N GLY A 281 -7.23 -7.01 -40.60
CA GLY A 281 -7.92 -7.83 -41.59
C GLY A 281 -9.45 -7.93 -41.47
N LYS A 282 -10.11 -7.36 -40.45
CA LYS A 282 -11.58 -7.56 -40.28
C LYS A 282 -12.45 -6.31 -40.13
N THR A 283 -11.91 -5.18 -39.65
CA THR A 283 -12.72 -3.96 -39.47
C THR A 283 -12.82 -3.09 -40.73
N GLN A 284 -11.94 -3.25 -41.72
CA GLN A 284 -12.12 -2.58 -43.02
C GLN A 284 -13.35 -3.09 -43.81
N LYS A 285 -13.84 -4.30 -43.55
CA LYS A 285 -15.06 -4.82 -44.19
C LYS A 285 -16.36 -4.25 -43.63
N ALA A 286 -16.36 -3.67 -42.42
CA ALA A 286 -17.55 -3.05 -41.84
C ALA A 286 -17.80 -1.63 -42.34
N GLY A 287 -16.73 -0.87 -42.68
CA GLY A 287 -16.86 0.46 -43.29
C GLY A 287 -17.29 0.43 -44.76
N ALA A 288 -17.06 -0.69 -45.46
CA ALA A 288 -17.49 -0.90 -46.84
C ALA A 288 -18.93 -1.43 -46.97
N ALA A 289 -19.54 -1.92 -45.88
CA ALA A 289 -20.91 -2.42 -45.85
C ALA A 289 -21.94 -1.38 -45.35
N LEU A 290 -21.46 -0.19 -44.94
CA LEU A 290 -22.29 0.97 -44.59
C LEU A 290 -22.21 2.08 -45.66
N SER A 291 -21.53 1.79 -46.77
CA SER A 291 -21.41 2.65 -47.96
C SER A 291 -21.99 1.97 -49.21
N GLN A 292 -22.84 0.96 -49.02
CA GLN A 292 -23.75 0.39 -50.03
C GLN A 292 -25.17 0.41 -49.50
#